data_AF-A0A6I0EX56-F1
#
_entry.id   AF-A0A6I0EX56-F1
#
_cell.length_a   1.000
_cell.length_b   1.000
_cell.length_c   1.000
_cell.angle_alpha   90.00
_cell.angle_beta   90.00
_cell.angle_gamma   90.00
#
_symmetry.space_group_name_H-M   'P 1'
#
loop_
_entity.id
_entity.type
_entity.pdbx_description
1 polymer ?
#
loop_
_entity_poly.entity_id
_entity_poly.type
_entity_poly.pdbx_seq_one_letter_code
_entity_poly.pdbx_strand_id
1 'polypeptide(L)'
;MTATVDLAERIRREHHKVEEFAVRMHQRIAERPRDNFGPWLRHVGDAFERFRAHLLQHMALEEREGYLTAVTERRPGWSRRVDRLRLEHRQFETLLRELHLRLGQLRPEDHLLVLDWSDRVVALLGYVRHHENEENDLVEWAFTEDVGAKD
;
A
#
# COMPACT_ATOMS: atom_id res chain seq x y z
N MET A 1 -1.23 24.85 14.99
CA MET A 1 -0.23 23.75 15.09
C MET A 1 -0.86 22.37 15.33
N THR A 2 -2.09 22.24 15.83
CA THR A 2 -2.73 20.95 16.19
C THR A 2 -3.21 20.09 15.02
N ALA A 3 -3.75 20.66 13.95
CA ALA A 3 -4.34 19.90 12.83
C ALA A 3 -3.33 19.07 12.02
N THR A 4 -2.11 19.58 11.81
CA THR A 4 -1.07 18.86 11.04
C THR A 4 -0.38 17.75 11.84
N VAL A 5 -0.31 17.87 13.16
CA VAL A 5 0.21 16.79 14.02
C VAL A 5 -0.77 15.62 14.02
N ASP A 6 -2.07 15.92 14.10
CA ASP A 6 -3.15 14.92 14.02
C ASP A 6 -3.16 14.19 12.66
N LEU A 7 -2.94 14.91 11.55
CA LEU A 7 -2.81 14.31 10.22
C LEU A 7 -1.60 13.38 10.10
N ALA A 8 -0.42 13.79 10.56
CA ALA A 8 0.80 12.98 10.51
C ALA A 8 0.70 11.73 11.40
N GLU A 9 0.02 11.81 12.55
CA GLU A 9 -0.28 10.63 13.37
C GLU A 9 -1.28 9.70 12.70
N ARG A 10 -2.31 10.25 12.04
CA ARG A 10 -3.29 9.46 11.30
C ARG A 10 -2.63 8.68 10.16
N ILE A 11 -1.77 9.32 9.36
CA ILE A 11 -1.02 8.67 8.29
C ILE A 11 -0.16 7.52 8.81
N ARG A 12 0.60 7.75 9.89
CA ARG A 12 1.41 6.69 10.52
C ARG A 12 0.57 5.49 10.99
N ARG A 13 -0.64 5.74 11.50
CA ARG A 13 -1.57 4.67 11.88
C ARG A 13 -2.07 3.89 10.66
N GLU A 14 -2.30 4.56 9.54
CA GLU A 14 -2.71 3.88 8.31
C GLU A 14 -1.54 3.08 7.70
N HIS A 15 -0.31 3.60 7.66
CA HIS A 15 0.88 2.85 7.23
C HIS A 15 1.04 1.55 8.04
N HIS A 16 0.88 1.63 9.37
CA HIS A 16 0.98 0.46 10.22
C HIS A 16 -0.07 -0.61 9.88
N LYS A 17 -1.30 -0.19 9.55
CA LYS A 17 -2.36 -1.11 9.13
C LYS A 17 -2.10 -1.70 7.75
N VAL A 18 -1.58 -0.93 6.80
CA VAL A 18 -1.17 -1.44 5.48
C VAL A 18 -0.12 -2.53 5.66
N GLU A 19 0.91 -2.30 6.48
CA GLU A 19 1.93 -3.30 6.80
C GLU A 19 1.33 -4.54 7.49
N GLU A 20 0.42 -4.36 8.44
CA GLU A 20 -0.28 -5.47 9.10
C GLU A 20 -1.05 -6.35 8.09
N PHE A 21 -1.78 -5.72 7.15
CA PHE A 21 -2.46 -6.45 6.08
C PHE A 21 -1.49 -7.10 5.10
N ALA A 22 -0.40 -6.44 4.75
CA ALA A 22 0.63 -6.98 3.86
C ALA A 22 1.29 -8.23 4.47
N VAL A 23 1.68 -8.18 5.75
CA VAL A 23 2.24 -9.32 6.48
C VAL A 23 1.25 -10.48 6.53
N ARG A 24 -0.01 -10.21 6.89
CA ARG A 24 -1.06 -11.24 6.89
C ARG A 24 -1.26 -11.85 5.51
N MET A 25 -1.29 -11.04 4.46
CA MET A 25 -1.44 -11.52 3.09
C MET A 25 -0.27 -12.44 2.69
N HIS A 26 0.96 -12.02 2.99
CA HIS A 26 2.15 -12.82 2.75
C HIS A 26 2.10 -14.16 3.49
N GLN A 27 1.70 -14.16 4.77
CA GLN A 27 1.53 -15.39 5.55
C GLN A 27 0.49 -16.33 4.93
N ARG A 28 -0.67 -15.82 4.49
CA ARG A 28 -1.70 -16.63 3.83
C ARG A 28 -1.23 -17.24 2.51
N ILE A 29 -0.42 -16.53 1.75
CA ILE A 29 0.20 -17.06 0.53
C ILE A 29 1.23 -18.14 0.87
N ALA A 30 2.03 -17.95 1.93
CA ALA A 30 3.02 -18.92 2.37
C ALA A 30 2.40 -20.22 2.92
N GLU A 31 1.20 -20.15 3.50
CA GLU A 31 0.40 -21.29 3.99
C GLU A 31 -0.25 -22.12 2.86
N ARG A 32 0.12 -21.88 1.60
CA ARG A 32 -0.45 -22.57 0.44
C ARG A 32 -0.33 -24.09 0.57
N PRO A 33 -1.45 -24.85 0.42
CA PRO A 33 -1.41 -26.30 0.52
C PRO A 33 -0.74 -26.92 -0.71
N ARG A 34 -0.37 -28.20 -0.64
CA ARG A 34 0.17 -28.94 -1.80
C ARG A 34 -0.93 -29.40 -2.76
N ASP A 35 -2.12 -29.61 -2.23
CA ASP A 35 -3.32 -30.11 -2.88
C ASP A 35 -4.56 -29.38 -2.38
N ASN A 36 -5.70 -29.53 -3.08
CA ASN A 36 -6.99 -28.95 -2.71
C ASN A 36 -6.97 -27.42 -2.43
N PHE A 37 -6.70 -26.63 -3.47
CA PHE A 37 -6.65 -25.16 -3.34
C PHE A 37 -7.99 -24.48 -3.02
N GLY A 38 -9.13 -25.17 -3.14
CA GLY A 38 -10.45 -24.53 -3.03
C GLY A 38 -10.68 -23.72 -1.74
N PRO A 39 -10.52 -24.30 -0.55
CA PRO A 39 -10.63 -23.57 0.71
C PRO A 39 -9.58 -22.46 0.86
N TRP A 40 -8.34 -22.74 0.45
CA TRP A 40 -7.24 -21.78 0.54
C TRP A 40 -7.47 -20.55 -0.37
N LEU A 41 -7.92 -20.76 -1.62
CA LEU A 41 -8.24 -19.68 -2.57
C LEU A 41 -9.31 -18.74 -2.02
N ARG A 42 -10.33 -19.25 -1.32
CA ARG A 42 -11.34 -18.41 -0.68
C ARG A 42 -10.74 -17.55 0.42
N HIS A 43 -9.95 -18.15 1.32
CA HIS A 43 -9.33 -17.42 2.43
C HIS A 43 -8.34 -16.36 1.95
N VAL A 44 -7.53 -16.71 0.94
CA VAL A 44 -6.60 -15.79 0.28
C VAL A 44 -7.37 -14.67 -0.45
N GLY A 45 -8.51 -14.99 -1.06
CA GLY A 45 -9.40 -14.01 -1.67
C GLY A 45 -9.92 -12.98 -0.68
N ASP A 46 -10.43 -13.43 0.47
CA ASP A 46 -10.92 -12.55 1.53
C ASP A 46 -9.79 -11.65 2.10
N ALA A 47 -8.60 -12.22 2.27
CA ALA A 47 -7.43 -11.48 2.74
C ALA A 47 -6.97 -10.42 1.73
N PHE A 48 -6.92 -10.79 0.44
CA PHE A 48 -6.53 -9.89 -0.64
C PHE A 48 -7.52 -8.73 -0.79
N GLU A 49 -8.82 -9.01 -0.68
CA GLU A 49 -9.85 -7.97 -0.74
C GLU A 49 -9.70 -6.94 0.38
N ARG A 50 -9.45 -7.40 1.61
CA ARG A 50 -9.22 -6.50 2.76
C ARG A 50 -7.98 -5.64 2.56
N PHE A 51 -6.87 -6.24 2.12
CA PHE A 51 -5.63 -5.52 1.81
C PHE A 51 -5.87 -4.48 0.72
N ARG A 52 -6.46 -4.88 -0.42
CA ARG A 52 -6.79 -3.99 -1.54
C ARG A 52 -7.66 -2.81 -1.10
N ALA A 53 -8.77 -3.08 -0.42
CA ALA A 53 -9.69 -2.04 0.01
C ALA A 53 -9.00 -1.04 0.94
N HIS A 54 -8.18 -1.52 1.87
CA HIS A 54 -7.46 -0.67 2.81
C HIS A 54 -6.39 0.19 2.11
N LEU A 55 -5.58 -0.41 1.23
CA LEU A 55 -4.55 0.33 0.48
C LEU A 55 -5.15 1.41 -0.42
N LEU A 56 -6.27 1.12 -1.11
CA LEU A 56 -6.98 2.11 -1.91
C LEU A 56 -7.53 3.27 -1.05
N GLN A 57 -8.06 2.96 0.13
CA GLN A 57 -8.53 3.98 1.07
C GLN A 57 -7.38 4.84 1.59
N HIS A 58 -6.24 4.22 1.89
CA HIS A 58 -5.05 4.88 2.37
C HIS A 58 -4.50 5.88 1.34
N MET A 59 -4.24 5.45 0.10
CA MET A 59 -3.79 6.35 -0.97
C MET A 59 -4.79 7.49 -1.24
N ALA A 60 -6.10 7.21 -1.15
CA ALA A 60 -7.13 8.24 -1.31
C ALA A 60 -7.09 9.27 -0.19
N LEU A 61 -6.77 8.87 1.04
CA LEU A 61 -6.59 9.77 2.17
C LEU A 61 -5.38 10.69 1.93
N GLU A 62 -4.27 10.13 1.45
CA GLU A 62 -3.05 10.89 1.20
C GLU A 62 -3.20 11.98 0.14
N GLU A 63 -3.95 11.65 -0.92
CA GLU A 63 -4.20 12.56 -2.02
C GLU A 63 -5.34 13.54 -1.75
N ARG A 64 -6.49 13.07 -1.22
CA ARG A 64 -7.71 13.89 -1.10
C ARG A 64 -7.79 14.67 0.20
N GLU A 65 -7.28 14.12 1.29
CA GLU A 65 -7.27 14.80 2.59
C GLU A 65 -6.05 15.73 2.74
N GLY A 66 -5.28 15.90 1.66
CA GLY A 66 -4.30 16.96 1.52
C GLY A 66 -2.95 16.66 2.19
N TYR A 67 -2.66 15.42 2.56
CA TYR A 67 -1.37 15.06 3.15
C TYR A 67 -0.21 15.36 2.19
N LEU A 68 -0.26 14.85 0.96
CA LEU A 68 0.76 15.12 -0.05
C LEU A 68 0.81 16.61 -0.44
N THR A 69 -0.33 17.29 -0.38
CA THR A 69 -0.41 18.74 -0.60
C THR A 69 0.33 19.49 0.51
N ALA A 70 0.08 19.18 1.78
CA ALA A 70 0.73 19.80 2.93
C ALA A 70 2.26 19.63 2.92
N VAL A 71 2.75 18.49 2.43
CA VAL A 71 4.19 18.26 2.19
C VAL A 71 4.72 19.27 1.18
N THR A 72 4.08 19.42 0.03
CA THR A 72 4.55 20.34 -1.02
C THR A 72 4.43 21.81 -0.62
N GLU A 73 3.44 22.18 0.21
CA GLU A 73 3.32 23.53 0.75
C GLU A 73 4.47 23.88 1.69
N ARG A 74 4.92 22.92 2.51
CA ARG A 74 6.05 23.11 3.42
C ARG A 74 7.41 22.98 2.74
N ARG A 75 7.52 22.11 1.75
CA ARG A 75 8.74 21.81 1.00
C ARG A 75 8.47 21.86 -0.50
N PRO A 76 8.34 23.06 -1.11
CA PRO A 76 8.03 23.19 -2.55
C PRO A 76 9.00 22.46 -3.49
N GLY A 77 10.26 22.31 -3.07
CA GLY A 77 11.29 21.56 -3.80
C GLY A 77 11.01 20.06 -3.94
N TRP A 78 10.03 19.50 -3.24
CA TRP A 78 9.69 18.06 -3.29
C TRP A 78 8.52 17.73 -4.21
N SER A 79 7.99 18.70 -4.96
CA SER A 79 6.93 18.50 -5.96
C SER A 79 7.17 17.26 -6.85
N ARG A 80 8.38 17.09 -7.39
CA ARG A 80 8.73 15.92 -8.21
C ARG A 80 8.64 14.59 -7.46
N ARG A 81 8.99 14.56 -6.17
CA ARG A 81 8.91 13.34 -5.34
C ARG A 81 7.45 13.00 -5.07
N VAL A 82 6.63 13.99 -4.74
CA VAL A 82 5.18 13.82 -4.57
C VAL A 82 4.49 13.38 -5.86
N ASP A 83 4.89 13.92 -7.01
CA ASP A 83 4.35 13.50 -8.30
C ASP A 83 4.71 12.04 -8.65
N ARG A 84 5.90 11.58 -8.23
CA ARG A 84 6.29 10.17 -8.34
C ARG A 84 5.39 9.28 -7.47
N LEU A 85 5.16 9.63 -6.21
CA LEU A 85 4.28 8.85 -5.31
C LEU A 85 2.86 8.72 -5.89
N ARG A 86 2.28 9.83 -6.39
CA ARG A 86 0.98 9.81 -7.10
C ARG A 86 0.96 8.96 -8.36
N LEU A 87 2.10 8.80 -9.03
CA LEU A 87 2.22 7.91 -10.18
C LEU A 87 2.22 6.44 -9.72
N GLU A 88 2.97 6.14 -8.66
CA GLU A 88 3.01 4.81 -8.03
C GLU A 88 1.63 4.40 -7.53
N HIS A 89 0.86 5.31 -6.90
CA HIS A 89 -0.53 5.04 -6.50
C HIS A 89 -1.41 4.55 -7.65
N ARG A 90 -1.33 5.22 -8.81
CA ARG A 90 -2.09 4.83 -10.01
C ARG A 90 -1.65 3.48 -10.56
N GLN A 91 -0.36 3.16 -10.42
CA GLN A 91 0.17 1.85 -10.80
C GLN A 91 -0.35 0.78 -9.84
N PHE A 92 -0.35 1.02 -8.53
CA PHE A 92 -0.92 0.11 -7.53
C PHE A 92 -2.41 -0.13 -7.77
N GLU A 93 -3.20 0.92 -8.02
CA GLU A 93 -4.63 0.77 -8.33
C GLU A 93 -4.84 -0.17 -9.53
N THR A 94 -4.03 0.01 -10.58
CA THR A 94 -4.10 -0.83 -11.79
C THR A 94 -3.73 -2.28 -11.48
N LEU A 95 -2.62 -2.52 -10.80
CA LEU A 95 -2.16 -3.86 -10.42
C LEU A 95 -3.15 -4.57 -9.49
N LEU A 96 -3.68 -3.86 -8.48
CA LEU A 96 -4.67 -4.39 -7.54
C LEU A 96 -5.95 -4.81 -8.27
N ARG A 97 -6.44 -3.99 -9.22
CA ARG A 97 -7.62 -4.30 -10.02
C ARG A 97 -7.39 -5.55 -10.88
N GLU A 98 -6.25 -5.64 -11.56
CA GLU A 98 -5.89 -6.78 -12.40
C GLU A 98 -5.79 -8.08 -11.59
N LEU A 99 -5.09 -8.03 -10.45
CA LEU A 99 -4.94 -9.18 -9.55
C LEU A 99 -6.28 -9.61 -8.94
N HIS A 100 -7.15 -8.66 -8.59
CA HIS A 100 -8.49 -8.95 -8.08
C HIS A 100 -9.35 -9.66 -9.12
N LEU A 101 -9.40 -9.13 -10.36
CA LEU A 101 -10.16 -9.74 -11.45
C LEU A 101 -9.65 -11.15 -11.75
N ARG A 102 -8.33 -11.33 -11.80
CA ARG A 102 -7.72 -12.63 -12.06
C ARG A 102 -8.01 -13.63 -10.95
N LEU A 103 -7.97 -13.23 -9.69
CA LEU A 103 -8.31 -14.08 -8.55
C LEU A 103 -9.73 -14.64 -8.66
N GLY A 104 -10.70 -13.82 -9.10
CA GLY A 104 -12.08 -14.25 -9.33
C GLY A 104 -12.25 -15.25 -10.48
N GLN A 105 -11.23 -15.45 -11.31
CA GLN A 105 -11.22 -16.39 -12.43
C GLN A 105 -10.45 -17.69 -12.10
N LEU A 106 -9.69 -17.73 -11.00
CA LEU A 106 -8.91 -18.90 -10.63
C LEU A 106 -9.81 -20.02 -10.12
N ARG A 107 -9.56 -21.23 -10.62
CA ARG A 107 -10.18 -22.46 -10.12
C ARG A 107 -9.16 -23.30 -9.36
N PRO A 108 -9.60 -24.20 -8.46
CA PRO A 108 -8.69 -25.04 -7.68
C PRO A 108 -7.76 -25.90 -8.53
N GLU A 109 -8.15 -26.23 -9.75
CA GLU A 109 -7.37 -27.07 -10.69
C GLU A 109 -6.32 -26.26 -11.47
N ASP A 110 -6.35 -24.93 -11.41
CA ASP A 110 -5.48 -24.04 -12.18
C ASP A 110 -4.10 -23.85 -11.49
N HIS A 111 -3.43 -24.94 -11.11
CA HIS A 111 -2.24 -24.92 -10.25
C HIS A 111 -1.18 -23.89 -10.67
N LEU A 112 -0.77 -23.87 -11.94
CA LEU A 112 0.26 -22.94 -12.42
C LEU A 112 -0.21 -21.47 -12.39
N LEU A 113 -1.50 -21.21 -12.65
CA LEU A 113 -2.04 -19.85 -12.60
C LEU A 113 -2.16 -19.36 -11.16
N VAL A 114 -2.46 -20.26 -10.22
CA VAL A 114 -2.44 -19.97 -8.78
C VAL A 114 -1.02 -19.59 -8.32
N LEU A 115 0.01 -20.31 -8.78
CA LEU A 115 1.41 -19.98 -8.47
C LEU A 115 1.79 -18.59 -9.01
N ASP A 116 1.58 -18.34 -10.29
CA ASP A 116 1.90 -17.04 -10.90
C ASP A 116 1.12 -15.88 -10.24
N TRP A 117 -0.16 -16.08 -9.92
CA TRP A 117 -0.91 -15.08 -9.17
C TRP A 117 -0.31 -14.82 -7.78
N SER A 118 0.08 -15.88 -7.06
CA SER A 118 0.69 -15.76 -5.72
C SER A 118 1.98 -14.94 -5.79
N ASP A 119 2.84 -15.24 -6.76
CA ASP A 119 4.15 -14.59 -6.92
C ASP A 119 3.99 -13.11 -7.27
N ARG A 120 3.00 -12.77 -8.11
CA ARG A 120 2.67 -11.37 -8.43
C ARG A 120 2.14 -10.60 -7.22
N VAL A 121 1.33 -11.23 -6.37
CA VAL A 121 0.90 -10.59 -5.11
C VAL A 121 2.10 -10.36 -4.21
N VAL A 122 2.99 -11.35 -4.04
CA VAL A 122 4.21 -11.17 -3.22
C VAL A 122 5.10 -10.04 -3.76
N ALA A 123 5.25 -9.93 -5.07
CA ALA A 123 5.96 -8.81 -5.70
C ALA A 123 5.29 -7.46 -5.40
N LEU A 124 3.96 -7.38 -5.55
CA LEU A 124 3.19 -6.19 -5.19
C LEU A 124 3.39 -5.79 -3.73
N LEU A 125 3.31 -6.73 -2.79
CA LEU A 125 3.55 -6.47 -1.36
C LEU A 125 4.96 -5.89 -1.13
N GLY A 126 5.96 -6.38 -1.86
CA GLY A 126 7.31 -5.84 -1.83
C GLY A 126 7.38 -4.38 -2.32
N TYR A 127 6.65 -4.04 -3.39
CA TYR A 127 6.58 -2.67 -3.89
C TYR A 127 5.85 -1.73 -2.94
N VAL A 128 4.72 -2.17 -2.38
CA VAL A 128 3.96 -1.37 -1.40
C VAL A 128 4.83 -1.08 -0.18
N ARG A 129 5.52 -2.07 0.38
CA ARG A 129 6.44 -1.84 1.51
C ARG A 129 7.56 -0.85 1.18
N HIS A 130 8.10 -0.90 -0.04
CA HIS A 130 9.12 0.07 -0.46
C HIS A 130 8.55 1.49 -0.52
N HIS A 131 7.37 1.63 -1.11
CA HIS A 131 6.66 2.89 -1.22
C HIS A 131 6.33 3.51 0.14
N GLU A 132 5.76 2.73 1.06
CA GLU A 132 5.44 3.18 2.43
C GLU A 132 6.68 3.67 3.19
N ASN A 133 7.86 3.06 2.96
CA ASN A 133 9.11 3.54 3.52
C ASN A 133 9.52 4.90 2.95
N GLU A 134 9.36 5.10 1.63
CA GLU A 134 9.66 6.39 1.01
C GLU A 134 8.71 7.50 1.47
N GLU A 135 7.47 7.17 1.79
CA GLU A 135 6.47 8.08 2.35
C GLU A 135 6.74 8.39 3.82
N ASN A 136 7.10 7.39 4.62
CA ASN A 136 7.53 7.59 6.00
C ASN A 136 8.73 8.55 6.09
N ASP A 137 9.75 8.35 5.25
CA ASP A 137 10.86 9.30 5.16
C ASP A 137 10.32 10.72 4.90
N LEU A 138 9.45 10.86 3.90
CA LEU A 138 8.91 12.15 3.50
C LEU A 138 8.06 12.79 4.61
N VAL A 139 7.30 12.02 5.41
CA VAL A 139 6.65 12.49 6.65
C VAL A 139 7.70 13.04 7.62
N GLU A 140 8.74 12.27 7.91
CA GLU A 140 9.76 12.67 8.89
C GLU A 140 10.42 13.97 8.44
N TRP A 141 10.97 14.02 7.23
CA TRP A 141 11.67 15.20 6.73
C TRP A 141 10.76 16.45 6.63
N ALA A 142 9.46 16.31 6.31
CA ALA A 142 8.56 17.46 6.16
C ALA A 142 8.04 18.01 7.51
N PHE A 143 8.00 17.18 8.55
CA PHE A 143 7.30 17.50 9.80
C PHE A 143 8.18 17.47 11.06
N THR A 144 9.39 16.87 11.02
CA THR A 144 10.32 16.82 12.17
C THR A 144 11.60 17.61 11.95
N GLU A 145 12.07 17.78 10.71
CA GLU A 145 13.14 18.73 10.43
C GLU A 145 12.61 20.15 10.44
N ASP A 146 12.75 20.81 11.59
CA ASP A 146 12.64 22.26 11.71
C ASP A 146 13.68 22.89 10.78
N VAL A 147 13.21 23.54 9.70
CA VAL A 147 14.09 24.36 8.87
C VAL A 147 14.44 25.55 9.73
N GLY A 148 15.55 25.42 10.48
CA GLY A 148 16.07 26.48 11.32
C GLY A 148 16.00 27.79 10.55
N ALA A 149 15.10 28.67 10.98
CA ALA A 149 15.07 30.04 10.54
C ALA A 149 16.43 30.60 10.93
N LYS A 150 17.34 30.69 9.97
CA LYS A 150 18.54 31.49 10.14
C LYS A 150 18.10 32.94 10.04
N ASP A 151 18.34 33.63 11.14
CA ASP A 151 18.23 35.07 11.43
C ASP A 151 18.46 36.00 10.22
#